data_AF-A0A7C4T4C4-F1
#
_entry.id   AF-A0A7C4T4C4-F1
#
_cell.length_a   1.000
_cell.length_b   1.000
_cell.length_c   1.000
_cell.angle_alpha   90.00
_cell.angle_beta   90.00
_cell.angle_gamma   90.00
#
_symmetry.space_group_name_H-M   'P 1'
#
loop_
_entity.id
_entity.type
_entity.pdbx_description
1 polymer ?
#
loop_
_entity_poly.entity_id
_entity_poly.type
_entity_poly.pdbx_seq_one_letter_code
_entity_poly.pdbx_strand_id
1 'polypeptide(L)'
;MGVRAAYERIEADMRAIWGDMAPAMLRKRLRDIQADSAALTRDDLEKIIELLRARTLPSILGEEGAEAKAKQYTAWIVDGG
;
A
#
# COMPACT_ATOMS: atom_id res chain seq x y z
N MET A 1 8.25 14.45 -0.01
CA MET A 1 8.71 13.08 -0.36
C MET A 1 7.75 12.43 -1.38
N GLY A 2 8.03 12.49 -2.69
CA GLY A 2 7.05 12.10 -3.72
C GLY A 2 6.50 10.66 -3.62
N VAL A 3 5.46 10.37 -4.43
CA VAL A 3 4.68 9.11 -4.47
C VAL A 3 5.52 7.84 -4.32
N ARG A 4 6.70 7.79 -4.92
CA ARG A 4 7.63 6.66 -4.83
C ARG A 4 8.12 6.39 -3.40
N ALA A 5 8.45 7.41 -2.64
CA ALA A 5 8.87 7.26 -1.25
C ALA A 5 7.73 6.72 -0.37
N ALA A 6 6.49 7.16 -0.62
CA ALA A 6 5.33 6.61 0.07
C ALA A 6 5.11 5.13 -0.27
N TYR A 7 5.25 4.75 -1.55
CA TYR A 7 5.19 3.35 -1.97
C TYR A 7 6.28 2.48 -1.30
N GLU A 8 7.53 2.95 -1.28
CA GLU A 8 8.65 2.24 -0.63
C GLU A 8 8.45 2.12 0.89
N ARG A 9 7.87 3.14 1.52
CA ARG A 9 7.53 3.11 2.96
C ARG A 9 6.41 2.11 3.27
N ILE A 10 5.38 2.02 2.41
CA ILE A 10 4.33 1.00 2.51
C ILE A 10 4.94 -0.39 2.36
N GLU A 11 5.84 -0.59 1.39
CA GLU A 11 6.52 -1.87 1.21
C GLU A 11 7.34 -2.27 2.44
N ALA A 12 8.07 -1.33 3.04
CA ALA A 12 8.86 -1.56 4.25
C ALA A 12 7.99 -1.94 5.46
N ASP A 13 6.89 -1.22 5.68
CA ASP A 13 5.94 -1.55 6.76
C ASP A 13 5.29 -2.91 6.53
N MET A 14 4.90 -3.20 5.28
CA MET A 14 4.37 -4.51 4.93
C MET A 14 5.41 -5.63 5.14
N ARG A 15 6.69 -5.42 4.83
CA ARG A 15 7.74 -6.41 5.13
C ARG A 15 7.88 -6.66 6.62
N ALA A 16 7.68 -5.66 7.47
CA ALA A 16 7.72 -5.84 8.92
C ALA A 16 6.57 -6.73 9.45
N ILE A 17 5.46 -6.84 8.71
CA ILE A 17 4.28 -7.64 9.10
C ILE A 17 4.25 -9.00 8.39
N TRP A 18 4.57 -9.04 7.10
CA TRP A 18 4.42 -10.22 6.22
C TRP A 18 5.75 -10.80 5.72
N GLY A 19 6.89 -10.22 6.12
CA GLY A 19 8.20 -10.64 5.67
C GLY A 19 8.36 -10.56 4.15
N ASP A 20 9.02 -11.56 3.57
CA ASP A 20 9.39 -11.59 2.15
C ASP A 20 8.20 -11.71 1.18
N MET A 21 6.98 -11.95 1.69
CA MET A 21 5.77 -11.98 0.86
C MET A 21 5.26 -10.59 0.52
N ALA A 22 5.59 -9.56 1.30
CA ALA A 22 5.09 -8.21 1.11
C ALA A 22 5.34 -7.64 -0.31
N PRO A 23 6.55 -7.75 -0.90
CA PRO A 23 6.79 -7.28 -2.26
C PRO A 23 5.92 -7.99 -3.30
N ALA A 24 5.63 -9.29 -3.12
CA ALA A 24 4.80 -10.05 -4.03
C ALA A 24 3.32 -9.62 -3.96
N MET A 25 2.84 -9.29 -2.76
CA MET A 25 1.48 -8.81 -2.52
C MET A 25 1.28 -7.40 -3.11
N LEU A 26 2.24 -6.50 -2.92
CA LEU A 26 2.23 -5.17 -3.53
C LEU A 26 2.29 -5.25 -5.06
N ARG A 27 3.18 -6.09 -5.62
CA ARG A 27 3.23 -6.35 -7.07
C ARG A 27 1.90 -6.89 -7.61
N LYS A 28 1.17 -7.70 -6.83
CA LYS A 28 -0.17 -8.13 -7.22
C LYS A 28 -1.14 -6.95 -7.29
N ARG A 29 -1.11 -6.01 -6.33
CA ARG A 29 -1.99 -4.83 -6.34
C ARG A 29 -1.69 -3.86 -7.47
N LEU A 30 -0.42 -3.66 -7.81
CA LEU A 30 -0.02 -2.92 -9.00
C LEU A 30 -0.62 -3.52 -10.27
N ARG A 31 -0.54 -4.85 -10.42
CA ARG A 31 -1.16 -5.56 -11.56
C ARG A 31 -2.68 -5.46 -11.56
N ASP A 32 -3.33 -5.52 -10.39
CA ASP A 32 -4.78 -5.41 -10.26
C ASP A 32 -5.30 -4.06 -10.82
N ILE A 33 -4.48 -3.00 -10.79
CA ILE A 33 -4.83 -1.66 -11.32
C ILE A 33 -4.09 -1.29 -12.62
N GLN A 34 -3.29 -2.20 -13.18
CA GLN A 34 -2.47 -1.98 -14.37
C GLN A 34 -1.50 -0.78 -14.25
N ALA A 35 -0.97 -0.53 -13.05
CA ALA A 35 -0.02 0.56 -12.81
C ALA A 35 1.44 0.08 -12.92
N ASP A 36 2.31 0.96 -13.41
CA ASP A 36 3.76 0.77 -13.44
C ASP A 36 4.40 1.38 -12.19
N SER A 37 5.19 0.60 -11.46
CA SER A 37 5.91 1.09 -10.28
C SER A 37 6.95 2.17 -10.59
N ALA A 38 7.43 2.25 -11.84
CA ALA A 38 8.34 3.30 -12.27
C ALA A 38 7.64 4.65 -12.54
N ALA A 39 6.32 4.63 -12.77
CA ALA A 39 5.51 5.79 -13.13
C ALA A 39 4.26 5.94 -12.25
N LEU A 40 4.35 5.53 -10.98
CA LEU A 40 3.26 5.58 -10.02
C LEU A 40 2.75 7.01 -9.82
N THR A 41 1.45 7.20 -10.04
CA THR A 41 0.76 8.43 -9.68
C THR A 41 0.20 8.35 -8.25
N ARG A 42 -0.22 9.50 -7.72
CA ARG A 42 -0.91 9.57 -6.42
C ARG A 42 -2.17 8.71 -6.43
N ASP A 43 -2.99 8.84 -7.47
CA ASP A 43 -4.26 8.11 -7.62
C ASP A 43 -4.03 6.59 -7.67
N ASP A 44 -2.97 6.14 -8.32
CA ASP A 44 -2.62 4.71 -8.35
C ASP A 44 -2.27 4.20 -6.95
N LEU A 45 -1.55 5.00 -6.17
CA LEU A 45 -1.17 4.63 -4.81
C LEU A 45 -2.38 4.60 -3.87
N GLU A 46 -3.31 5.55 -4.02
CA GLU A 46 -4.59 5.55 -3.30
C GLU A 46 -5.41 4.29 -3.62
N LYS A 47 -5.53 3.92 -4.91
CA LYS A 47 -6.19 2.66 -5.32
C LYS A 47 -5.51 1.41 -4.77
N ILE A 48 -4.17 1.39 -4.72
CA ILE A 48 -3.43 0.28 -4.11
C ILE A 48 -3.79 0.15 -2.63
N ILE A 49 -3.83 1.26 -1.89
CA ILE A 49 -4.20 1.25 -0.47
C ILE A 49 -5.63 0.74 -0.29
N GLU A 50 -6.57 1.16 -1.12
CA GLU A 50 -7.94 0.64 -1.10
C GLU A 50 -8.00 -0.86 -1.33
N LEU A 51 -7.24 -1.38 -2.31
CA LEU A 51 -7.16 -2.82 -2.56
C LEU A 51 -6.50 -3.57 -1.41
N LEU A 52 -5.51 -2.99 -0.75
CA LEU A 52 -4.89 -3.58 0.44
C LEU A 52 -5.91 -3.64 1.59
N ARG A 53 -6.61 -2.53 1.86
CA ARG A 53 -7.69 -2.44 2.86
C ARG A 53 -8.79 -3.46 2.62
N ALA A 54 -9.21 -3.65 1.37
CA ALA A 54 -10.33 -4.53 1.06
C ALA A 54 -9.95 -6.01 0.96
N ARG A 55 -8.71 -6.34 0.56
CA ARG A 55 -8.36 -7.70 0.10
C ARG A 55 -7.12 -8.31 0.74
N THR A 56 -6.39 -7.56 1.56
CA THR A 56 -5.11 -8.00 2.14
C THR A 56 -5.08 -7.83 3.65
N LEU A 57 -5.40 -6.64 4.14
CA LEU A 57 -5.24 -6.28 5.54
C LEU A 57 -6.25 -6.99 6.47
N PRO A 58 -7.55 -7.17 6.10
CA PRO A 58 -8.54 -7.72 7.02
C PRO A 58 -8.24 -9.15 7.48
N SER A 59 -7.67 -9.99 6.60
CA SER A 59 -7.33 -11.37 6.94
C SER A 59 -6.24 -11.52 8.01
N ILE A 60 -5.55 -10.44 8.36
CA ILE A 60 -4.39 -10.45 9.26
C ILE A 60 -4.63 -9.52 10.46
N LEU A 61 -5.17 -8.32 10.21
CA LEU A 61 -5.34 -7.27 11.20
C LEU A 61 -6.80 -7.11 11.67
N GLY A 62 -7.74 -7.88 11.08
CA GLY A 62 -9.17 -7.62 11.21
C GLY A 62 -9.60 -6.35 10.47
N GLU A 63 -10.92 -6.12 10.38
CA GLU A 63 -11.50 -4.97 9.68
C GLU A 63 -11.04 -3.62 10.25
N GLU A 64 -11.03 -3.49 11.58
CA GLU A 64 -10.60 -2.25 12.25
C GLU A 64 -9.11 -1.96 12.04
N GLY A 65 -8.26 -3.00 12.13
CA GLY A 65 -6.83 -2.85 11.87
C GLY A 65 -6.53 -2.55 10.41
N ALA A 66 -7.31 -3.10 9.47
CA ALA A 66 -7.23 -2.79 8.06
C ALA A 66 -7.57 -1.32 7.77
N GLU A 67 -8.65 -0.82 8.37
CA GLU A 67 -9.06 0.59 8.28
C GLU A 67 -7.98 1.53 8.83
N ALA A 68 -7.48 1.26 10.04
CA ALA A 68 -6.47 2.09 10.68
C ALA A 68 -5.17 2.14 9.86
N LYS A 69 -4.72 0.99 9.35
CA LYS A 69 -3.51 0.90 8.53
C LYS A 69 -3.68 1.58 7.18
N ALA A 70 -4.84 1.46 6.54
CA ALA A 70 -5.13 2.18 5.29
C ALA A 70 -5.11 3.70 5.46
N LYS A 71 -5.66 4.22 6.57
CA LYS A 71 -5.57 5.65 6.93
C LYS A 71 -4.12 6.09 7.13
N GLN A 72 -3.33 5.27 7.83
CA GLN A 72 -1.89 5.53 8.03
C GLN A 72 -1.15 5.62 6.69
N TYR A 73 -1.36 4.67 5.78
CA TYR A 73 -0.73 4.69 4.45
C TYR A 73 -1.16 5.90 3.62
N THR A 74 -2.44 6.28 3.70
CA THR A 74 -2.96 7.46 2.99
C THR A 74 -2.30 8.74 3.50
N ALA A 75 -2.08 8.86 4.81
CA ALA A 75 -1.37 10.01 5.39
C ALA A 75 0.06 10.13 4.85
N TRP A 76 0.76 9.02 4.62
CA TRP A 76 2.11 9.03 4.05
C TRP A 76 2.18 9.53 2.60
N ILE A 77 1.08 9.45 1.86
CA ILE A 77 0.98 10.08 0.53
C ILE A 77 0.95 11.60 0.67
N VAL A 78 0.20 12.11 1.65
CA VAL A 78 -0.03 13.55 1.87
C VAL A 78 1.20 14.24 2.46
N ASP A 79 1.82 13.65 3.49
CA ASP A 79 3.06 14.18 4.11
C ASP A 79 4.26 14.13 3.15
N GLY A 80 4.11 13.39 2.04
CA GLY A 80 5.06 13.28 0.96
C GLY A 80 4.92 14.32 -0.16
N GLY A 81 3.85 15.11 -0.19
CA GLY A 81 3.62 16.16 -1.20
C GLY A 81 4.67 17.26 -1.19
#